data_AF-A0AAD8MI70-F1
#
_entry.id   AF-A0AAD8MI70-F1
#
_cell.length_a   1.000
_cell.length_b   1.000
_cell.length_c   1.000
_cell.angle_alpha   90.00
_cell.angle_beta   90.00
_cell.angle_gamma   90.00
#
_symmetry.space_group_name_H-M   'P 1'
#
loop_
_entity.id
_entity.type
_entity.pdbx_description
1 polymer ?
#
loop_
_entity_poly.entity_id
_entity_poly.type
_entity_poly.pdbx_seq_one_letter_code
_entity_poly.pdbx_strand_id
1 'polypeptide(L)'
;MHIISWKKISRPKNTGGLGIADIQLRNVALLSKWVWKWKWWEIPLTKDCIWESLKSFKSPSVKDAWGISISATLWTLWIARNQENFEGMKLNQKNLEYLIIFRSLSWCEAVNLLEENSLNVWVRNPIGAILRSSTHDQNFLNVFQVIGYVDGSWKEDHLGKTVACIGDFLIDSDGNQIFLFSGPVKVAAPIVSEFEALIFLLEKIKSSK
;
A
#
# COMPACT_ATOMS: atom_id res chain seq x y z
N MET A 1 -6.78 35.60 29.13
CA MET A 1 -6.02 34.33 29.25
C MET A 1 -4.55 34.63 29.01
N HIS A 2 -3.67 34.31 29.96
CA HIS A 2 -2.22 34.55 29.79
C HIS A 2 -1.57 33.29 29.22
N ILE A 3 -0.89 33.41 28.08
CA ILE A 3 -0.14 32.29 27.49
C ILE A 3 1.11 32.07 28.37
N ILE A 4 1.29 30.84 28.84
CA ILE A 4 2.46 30.45 29.65
C ILE A 4 3.46 29.78 28.72
N SER A 5 4.74 30.13 28.86
CA SER A 5 5.82 29.56 28.06
C SER A 5 5.88 28.03 28.20
N TRP A 6 5.93 27.33 27.06
CA TRP A 6 6.03 25.87 27.00
C TRP A 6 7.21 25.32 27.81
N LYS A 7 8.35 26.04 27.81
CA LYS A 7 9.55 25.70 28.61
C LYS A 7 9.30 25.68 30.11
N LYS A 8 8.33 26.45 30.61
CA LYS A 8 7.94 26.47 32.03
C LYS A 8 7.00 25.30 32.34
N ILE A 9 6.11 24.99 31.39
CA ILE A 9 5.13 23.89 31.52
C ILE A 9 5.83 22.53 31.48
N SER A 10 6.85 22.37 30.63
CA SER A 10 7.55 21.10 30.43
C SER A 10 8.57 20.72 31.50
N ARG A 11 8.87 21.64 32.43
CA ARG A 11 9.76 21.36 33.55
C ARG A 11 9.16 20.30 34.49
N PRO A 12 9.97 19.40 35.05
CA PRO A 12 9.55 18.48 36.10
C PRO A 12 8.85 19.20 37.27
N LYS A 13 7.87 18.54 37.90
CA LYS A 13 7.11 19.11 39.03
C LYS A 13 7.99 19.55 40.19
N ASN A 14 9.07 18.82 40.47
CA ASN A 14 10.07 19.15 41.49
C ASN A 14 10.91 20.41 41.18
N THR A 15 10.80 20.98 39.97
CA THR A 15 11.50 22.21 39.56
C THR A 15 10.54 23.37 39.24
N GLY A 16 9.28 23.27 39.69
CA GLY A 16 8.28 24.32 39.51
C GLY A 16 7.59 24.36 38.14
N GLY A 17 7.66 23.27 37.36
CA GLY A 17 6.86 23.07 36.15
C GLY A 17 5.65 22.16 36.35
N LEU A 18 4.85 21.95 35.31
CA LEU A 18 3.69 21.03 35.38
C LEU A 18 4.07 19.55 35.17
N GLY A 19 5.31 19.26 34.76
CA GLY A 19 5.75 17.90 34.42
C GLY A 19 5.15 17.36 33.14
N ILE A 20 4.65 18.23 32.25
CA ILE A 20 4.10 17.82 30.96
C ILE A 20 5.27 17.52 30.01
N ALA A 21 5.33 16.30 29.47
CA ALA A 21 6.42 15.93 28.56
C ALA A 21 6.50 16.88 27.35
N ASP A 22 7.71 17.13 26.86
CA ASP A 22 7.91 17.98 25.69
C ASP A 22 7.19 17.40 24.48
N ILE A 23 6.11 18.08 24.08
CA ILE A 23 5.28 17.67 22.96
C ILE A 23 6.04 17.66 21.63
N GLN A 24 7.04 18.53 21.45
CA GLN A 24 7.83 18.56 20.24
C GLN A 24 8.68 17.29 20.15
N LEU A 25 9.39 16.96 21.22
CA LEU A 25 10.24 15.76 21.27
C LEU A 25 9.40 14.48 21.14
N ARG A 26 8.23 14.42 21.80
CA ARG A 26 7.29 13.30 21.67
C ARG A 26 6.72 13.20 20.26
N ASN A 27 6.32 14.30 19.63
CA ASN A 27 5.79 14.30 18.27
C ASN A 27 6.87 13.87 17.27
N VAL A 28 8.11 14.32 17.43
CA VAL A 28 9.24 13.87 16.60
C VAL A 28 9.44 12.37 16.76
N ALA A 29 9.59 11.86 17.99
CA ALA A 29 9.78 10.43 18.24
C ALA A 29 8.60 9.58 17.73
N LEU A 30 7.38 10.11 17.86
CA LEU A 30 6.19 9.51 17.29
C LEU A 30 6.27 9.47 15.77
N LEU A 31 6.57 10.58 15.09
CA LEU A 31 6.75 10.67 13.63
C LEU A 31 7.89 9.77 13.11
N SER A 32 8.98 9.63 13.86
CA SER A 32 10.09 8.73 13.51
C SER A 32 9.69 7.25 13.53
N LYS A 33 8.62 6.87 14.26
CA LYS A 33 8.06 5.52 14.18
C LYS A 33 7.24 5.27 12.91
N TRP A 34 7.10 6.25 12.02
CA TRP A 34 6.22 6.14 10.84
C TRP A 34 6.95 5.67 9.59
N VAL A 35 8.25 5.43 9.69
CA VAL A 35 9.09 5.02 8.55
C VAL A 35 8.53 3.75 7.87
N TRP A 36 7.87 2.85 8.63
CA TRP A 36 7.22 1.66 8.05
C TRP A 36 6.12 1.99 7.03
N LYS A 37 5.53 3.20 7.07
CA LYS A 37 4.54 3.65 6.08
C LYS A 37 5.12 3.77 4.68
N TRP A 38 6.38 4.17 4.57
CA TRP A 38 7.06 4.19 3.28
C TRP A 38 7.16 2.79 2.70
N LYS A 39 7.38 1.78 3.54
CA LYS A 39 7.33 0.38 3.11
C LYS A 39 5.92 -0.05 2.69
N TRP A 40 4.88 0.32 3.43
CA TRP A 40 3.49 0.00 3.07
C TRP A 40 3.08 0.59 1.71
N TRP A 41 3.55 1.80 1.39
CA TRP A 41 3.30 2.45 0.10
C TRP A 41 4.37 2.19 -0.96
N GLU A 42 5.33 1.30 -0.68
CA GLU A 42 6.48 0.99 -1.53
C GLU A 42 7.24 2.24 -2.02
N ILE A 43 7.21 3.31 -1.24
CA ILE A 43 7.93 4.55 -1.53
C ILE A 43 9.41 4.32 -1.16
N PRO A 44 10.36 4.55 -2.09
CA PRO A 44 11.78 4.48 -1.78
C PRO A 44 12.14 5.43 -0.62
N LEU A 45 12.83 4.90 0.39
CA LEU A 45 13.31 5.65 1.57
C LEU A 45 14.36 6.73 1.23
N THR A 46 14.68 6.92 -0.04
CA THR A 46 15.64 7.92 -0.54
C THR A 46 15.08 9.34 -0.56
N LYS A 47 13.81 9.54 -0.16
CA LYS A 47 13.18 10.86 -0.08
C LYS A 47 13.14 11.36 1.35
N ASP A 48 13.86 12.44 1.60
CA ASP A 48 14.02 13.04 2.92
C ASP A 48 12.75 13.74 3.44
N CYS A 49 11.74 13.93 2.59
CA CYS A 49 10.54 14.68 2.91
C CYS A 49 9.24 14.03 2.40
N ILE A 50 8.23 13.95 3.28
CA ILE A 50 6.86 13.45 2.96
C ILE A 50 6.24 14.23 1.80
N TRP A 51 6.53 15.52 1.68
CA TRP A 51 5.99 16.36 0.60
C TRP A 51 6.63 16.05 -0.75
N GLU A 52 7.86 15.56 -0.78
CA GLU A 52 8.52 15.12 -2.01
C GLU A 52 8.06 13.74 -2.47
N SER A 53 7.55 12.91 -1.54
CA SER A 53 6.94 11.64 -1.91
C SER A 53 5.62 11.83 -2.66
N LEU A 54 4.83 12.87 -2.35
CA LEU A 54 3.62 13.25 -3.10
C LEU A 54 3.91 13.54 -4.58
N LYS A 55 5.08 14.11 -4.89
CA LYS A 55 5.51 14.37 -6.28
C LYS A 55 5.83 13.11 -7.07
N SER A 56 6.03 11.96 -6.41
CA SER A 56 6.37 10.69 -7.08
C SER A 56 5.20 10.09 -7.84
N PHE A 57 3.98 10.36 -7.39
CA PHE A 57 2.79 9.74 -7.96
C PHE A 57 2.30 10.52 -9.17
N LYS A 58 2.01 9.83 -10.27
CA LYS A 58 1.45 10.45 -11.47
C LYS A 58 -0.07 10.63 -11.35
N SER A 59 -0.77 9.62 -10.81
CA SER A 59 -2.23 9.62 -10.67
C SER A 59 -2.70 10.59 -9.56
N PRO A 60 -3.68 11.48 -9.83
CA PRO A 60 -4.31 12.32 -8.82
C PRO A 60 -4.94 11.51 -7.68
N SER A 61 -5.68 10.45 -8.00
CA SER A 61 -6.33 9.56 -7.02
C SER A 61 -5.31 8.95 -6.04
N VAL A 62 -4.12 8.60 -6.53
CA VAL A 62 -3.04 8.07 -5.70
C VAL A 62 -2.45 9.14 -4.79
N LYS A 63 -2.34 10.39 -5.25
CA LYS A 63 -1.92 11.52 -4.40
C LYS A 63 -2.92 11.79 -3.29
N ASP A 64 -4.21 11.80 -3.63
CA ASP A 64 -5.28 12.05 -2.67
C ASP A 64 -5.32 10.96 -1.60
N ALA A 65 -5.27 9.69 -2.00
CA ALA A 65 -5.22 8.56 -1.09
C ALA A 65 -3.97 8.59 -0.19
N TRP A 66 -2.80 9.01 -0.71
CA TRP A 66 -1.60 9.20 0.10
C TRP A 66 -1.79 10.33 1.13
N GLY A 67 -2.39 11.45 0.72
CA GLY A 67 -2.76 12.54 1.62
C GLY A 67 -3.74 12.11 2.72
N ILE A 68 -4.73 11.28 2.36
CA ILE A 68 -5.66 10.65 3.30
C ILE A 68 -4.91 9.73 4.27
N SER A 69 -3.98 8.89 3.80
CA SER A 69 -3.15 8.03 4.65
C SER A 69 -2.30 8.81 5.65
N ILE A 70 -1.73 9.96 5.25
CA ILE A 70 -1.01 10.86 6.15
C ILE A 70 -1.98 11.41 7.22
N SER A 71 -3.14 11.89 6.79
CA SER A 71 -4.14 12.49 7.69
C SER A 71 -4.70 11.47 8.68
N ALA A 72 -5.04 10.28 8.21
CA ALA A 72 -5.57 9.17 9.03
C ALA A 72 -4.58 8.77 10.12
N THR A 73 -3.29 8.82 9.83
CA THR A 73 -2.28 8.49 10.81
C THR A 73 -1.98 9.62 11.79
N LEU A 74 -1.95 10.88 11.37
CA LEU A 74 -1.87 12.03 12.29
C LEU A 74 -3.03 11.98 13.29
N TRP A 75 -4.24 11.71 12.79
CA TRP A 75 -5.42 11.54 13.60
C TRP A 75 -5.31 10.35 14.56
N THR A 76 -4.90 9.18 14.07
CA THR A 76 -4.76 7.96 14.90
C THR A 76 -3.72 8.15 16.00
N LEU A 77 -2.61 8.82 15.69
CA LEU A 77 -1.58 9.16 16.66
C LEU A 77 -2.07 10.14 17.72
N TRP A 78 -2.86 11.13 17.33
CA TRP A 78 -3.47 12.05 18.27
C TRP A 78 -4.42 11.33 19.23
N ILE A 79 -5.26 10.42 18.71
CA ILE A 79 -6.13 9.56 19.55
C ILE A 79 -5.29 8.71 20.50
N ALA A 80 -4.30 7.97 19.98
CA ALA A 80 -3.46 7.08 20.78
C ALA A 80 -2.74 7.81 21.90
N ARG A 81 -2.21 9.01 21.62
CA ARG A 81 -1.60 9.90 22.61
C ARG A 81 -2.59 10.33 23.68
N ASN A 82 -3.81 10.69 23.30
CA ASN A 82 -4.84 11.11 24.24
C ASN A 82 -5.26 9.96 25.15
N GLN A 83 -5.48 8.77 24.59
CA GLN A 83 -5.79 7.58 25.37
C GLN A 83 -4.67 7.25 26.36
N GLU A 84 -3.40 7.35 25.94
CA GLU A 84 -2.29 7.14 26.87
C GLU A 84 -2.25 8.20 27.98
N ASN A 85 -2.41 9.48 27.63
CA ASN A 85 -2.26 10.58 28.58
C ASN A 85 -3.45 10.74 29.55
N PHE A 86 -4.67 10.47 29.09
CA PHE A 86 -5.89 10.71 29.86
C PHE A 86 -6.51 9.44 30.43
N GLU A 87 -6.32 8.30 29.77
CA GLU A 87 -6.93 7.02 30.16
C GLU A 87 -5.89 5.98 30.61
N GLY A 88 -4.58 6.31 30.51
CA GLY A 88 -3.49 5.41 30.88
C GLY A 88 -3.32 4.20 29.96
N MET A 89 -4.05 4.17 28.83
CA MET A 89 -4.04 3.04 27.90
C MET A 89 -2.92 3.18 26.87
N LYS A 90 -1.97 2.24 26.88
CA LYS A 90 -0.90 2.15 25.87
C LYS A 90 -1.33 1.22 24.73
N LEU A 91 -1.44 1.79 23.54
CA LEU A 91 -1.62 1.01 22.31
C LEU A 91 -0.29 0.36 21.89
N ASN A 92 -0.35 -0.92 21.56
CA ASN A 92 0.79 -1.61 20.96
C ASN A 92 0.98 -1.13 19.50
N GLN A 93 2.19 -1.34 18.97
CA GLN A 93 2.53 -0.88 17.62
C GLN A 93 1.67 -1.54 16.52
N LYS A 94 1.38 -2.84 16.62
CA LYS A 94 0.60 -3.57 15.60
C LYS A 94 -0.85 -3.08 15.51
N ASN A 95 -1.48 -2.81 16.64
CA ASN A 95 -2.83 -2.27 16.73
C ASN A 95 -2.85 -0.85 16.17
N LEU A 96 -1.82 -0.06 16.43
CA LEU A 96 -1.68 1.28 15.87
C LEU A 96 -1.56 1.23 14.34
N GLU A 97 -0.71 0.34 13.81
CA GLU A 97 -0.56 0.08 12.38
C GLU A 97 -1.90 -0.32 11.74
N TYR A 98 -2.60 -1.30 12.34
CA TYR A 98 -3.91 -1.75 11.88
C TYR A 98 -4.94 -0.62 11.85
N LEU A 99 -5.04 0.15 12.93
CA LEU A 99 -5.97 1.28 13.02
C LEU A 99 -5.68 2.36 11.98
N ILE A 100 -4.41 2.60 11.65
CA ILE A 100 -4.01 3.54 10.61
C ILE A 100 -4.46 3.04 9.23
N ILE A 101 -4.16 1.79 8.91
CA ILE A 101 -4.48 1.19 7.61
C ILE A 101 -6.00 1.16 7.41
N PHE A 102 -6.73 0.68 8.42
CA PHE A 102 -8.19 0.58 8.40
C PHE A 102 -8.84 1.96 8.30
N ARG A 103 -8.40 2.94 9.09
CA ARG A 103 -8.94 4.30 9.02
C ARG A 103 -8.67 4.96 7.68
N SER A 104 -7.47 4.75 7.11
CA SER A 104 -7.19 5.26 5.77
C SER A 104 -8.05 4.60 4.71
N LEU A 105 -8.34 3.30 4.81
CA LEU A 105 -9.26 2.61 3.91
C LEU A 105 -10.64 3.23 3.99
N SER A 106 -11.22 3.31 5.19
CA SER A 106 -12.56 3.87 5.39
C SER A 106 -12.68 5.31 4.89
N TRP A 107 -11.62 6.12 5.03
CA TRP A 107 -11.60 7.48 4.52
C TRP A 107 -11.50 7.54 3.00
N CYS A 108 -10.73 6.64 2.37
CA CYS A 108 -10.68 6.49 0.92
C CYS A 108 -12.02 6.00 0.35
N GLU A 109 -12.67 5.03 1.00
CA GLU A 109 -14.02 4.55 0.63
C GLU A 109 -15.05 5.69 0.72
N ALA A 110 -14.99 6.50 1.80
CA ALA A 110 -15.90 7.63 1.98
C ALA A 110 -15.79 8.72 0.90
N VAL A 111 -14.63 8.86 0.26
CA VAL A 111 -14.43 9.79 -0.88
C VAL A 111 -14.53 9.09 -2.24
N ASN A 112 -14.99 7.83 -2.28
CA ASN A 112 -15.12 7.01 -3.48
C ASN A 112 -13.79 6.80 -4.23
N LEU A 113 -12.66 6.78 -3.53
CA LEU A 113 -11.36 6.40 -4.11
C LEU A 113 -11.15 4.88 -4.16
N LEU A 114 -11.94 4.11 -3.42
CA LEU A 114 -11.88 2.65 -3.35
C LEU A 114 -13.31 2.09 -3.29
N GLU A 115 -13.49 0.90 -3.86
CA GLU A 115 -14.73 0.12 -3.73
C GLU A 115 -14.80 -0.54 -2.35
N GLU A 116 -16.04 -0.80 -1.89
CA GLU A 116 -16.27 -1.59 -0.68
C GLU A 116 -15.56 -2.95 -0.77
N ASN A 117 -15.01 -3.43 0.34
CA ASN A 117 -14.20 -4.67 0.45
C ASN A 117 -12.80 -4.63 -0.20
N SER A 118 -12.24 -3.45 -0.47
CA SER A 118 -10.85 -3.32 -0.96
C SER A 118 -9.76 -3.66 0.06
N LEU A 119 -10.11 -4.04 1.29
CA LEU A 119 -9.18 -4.26 2.41
C LEU A 119 -8.01 -5.19 2.06
N ASN A 120 -8.27 -6.32 1.41
CA ASN A 120 -7.24 -7.32 1.12
C ASN A 120 -6.16 -6.78 0.17
N VAL A 121 -6.56 -5.99 -0.83
CA VAL A 121 -5.65 -5.38 -1.80
C VAL A 121 -4.98 -4.16 -1.17
N TRP A 122 -5.73 -3.33 -0.45
CA TRP A 122 -5.24 -2.12 0.22
C TRP A 122 -4.10 -2.37 1.21
N VAL A 123 -4.23 -3.42 2.03
CA VAL A 123 -3.21 -3.79 3.03
C VAL A 123 -1.89 -4.18 2.37
N ARG A 124 -1.93 -4.76 1.15
CA ARG A 124 -0.75 -5.29 0.45
C ARG A 124 -0.17 -4.30 -0.55
N ASN A 125 -1.02 -3.64 -1.33
CA ASN A 125 -0.66 -2.75 -2.42
C ASN A 125 -1.70 -1.63 -2.52
N PRO A 126 -1.55 -0.54 -1.74
CA PRO A 126 -2.50 0.57 -1.75
C PRO A 126 -2.57 1.26 -3.11
N ILE A 127 -1.44 1.39 -3.81
CA ILE A 127 -1.39 1.98 -5.16
C ILE A 127 -2.22 1.15 -6.14
N GLY A 128 -2.03 -0.16 -6.16
CA GLY A 128 -2.78 -1.08 -7.00
C GLY A 128 -4.27 -1.09 -6.69
N ALA A 129 -4.64 -1.00 -5.40
CA ALA A 129 -6.05 -0.91 -4.99
C ALA A 129 -6.75 0.33 -5.56
N ILE A 130 -6.09 1.50 -5.48
CA ILE A 130 -6.62 2.76 -6.00
C ILE A 130 -6.65 2.77 -7.53
N LEU A 131 -5.59 2.26 -8.16
CA LEU A 131 -5.55 2.20 -9.61
C LEU A 131 -6.64 1.26 -10.14
N ARG A 132 -6.88 0.13 -9.47
CA ARG A 132 -7.96 -0.81 -9.80
C ARG A 132 -9.34 -0.17 -9.74
N SER A 133 -9.66 0.58 -8.67
CA SER A 133 -10.95 1.28 -8.55
C SER A 133 -11.08 2.40 -9.59
N SER A 134 -9.99 3.10 -9.91
CA SER A 134 -10.00 4.10 -10.97
C SER A 134 -10.10 3.49 -12.38
N THR A 135 -9.69 2.22 -12.55
CA THR A 135 -9.89 1.43 -13.77
C THR A 135 -11.20 0.65 -13.79
N HIS A 136 -12.10 0.87 -12.83
CA HIS A 136 -13.52 0.50 -12.99
C HIS A 136 -14.24 1.41 -14.01
N ASP A 137 -13.48 2.12 -14.85
CA ASP A 137 -13.88 2.38 -16.21
C ASP A 137 -13.88 1.04 -16.96
N GLN A 138 -15.04 0.35 -16.95
CA GLN A 138 -15.29 -0.82 -17.82
C GLN A 138 -14.94 -0.55 -19.30
N ASN A 139 -14.71 0.72 -19.66
CA ASN A 139 -14.26 1.17 -20.96
C ASN A 139 -12.76 0.95 -21.27
N PHE A 140 -11.89 0.69 -20.29
CA PHE A 140 -10.48 0.39 -20.62
C PHE A 140 -10.39 -0.91 -21.42
N LEU A 141 -11.18 -1.93 -21.06
CA LEU A 141 -11.26 -3.20 -21.80
C LEU A 141 -11.92 -3.04 -23.18
N ASN A 142 -12.84 -2.08 -23.36
CA ASN A 142 -13.55 -1.84 -24.62
C ASN A 142 -12.68 -1.26 -25.74
N VAL A 143 -11.43 -0.85 -25.47
CA VAL A 143 -10.49 -0.39 -26.50
C VAL A 143 -9.65 -1.55 -27.05
N PHE A 144 -9.50 -2.64 -26.30
CA PHE A 144 -8.63 -3.75 -26.68
C PHE A 144 -9.41 -4.81 -27.45
N GLN A 145 -8.85 -5.22 -28.59
CA GLN A 145 -9.41 -6.31 -29.41
C GLN A 145 -9.26 -7.67 -28.70
N VAL A 146 -8.31 -7.79 -27.78
CA VAL A 146 -7.94 -9.04 -27.10
C VAL A 146 -7.43 -8.74 -25.70
N ILE A 147 -7.79 -9.57 -24.71
CA ILE A 147 -7.35 -9.49 -23.31
C ILE A 147 -6.58 -10.75 -22.96
N GLY A 148 -5.40 -10.58 -22.34
CA GLY A 148 -4.50 -11.65 -21.95
C GLY A 148 -4.26 -11.71 -20.44
N TYR A 149 -4.41 -12.90 -19.86
CA TYR A 149 -4.08 -13.23 -18.47
C TYR A 149 -2.87 -14.17 -18.46
N VAL A 150 -1.91 -13.89 -17.57
CA VAL A 150 -0.67 -14.67 -17.43
C VAL A 150 -0.40 -14.93 -15.95
N ASP A 151 0.14 -16.10 -15.63
CA ASP A 151 0.57 -16.47 -14.29
C ASP A 151 1.74 -17.46 -14.36
N GLY A 152 2.80 -17.18 -13.60
CA GLY A 152 3.99 -18.03 -13.50
C GLY A 152 4.15 -18.64 -12.11
N SER A 153 4.02 -19.95 -11.98
CA SER A 153 4.23 -20.67 -10.72
C SER A 153 5.63 -21.29 -10.66
N TRP A 154 6.29 -21.20 -9.50
CA TRP A 154 7.61 -21.81 -9.26
C TRP A 154 7.69 -22.46 -7.88
N LYS A 155 8.38 -23.59 -7.79
CA LYS A 155 8.73 -24.27 -6.54
C LYS A 155 10.12 -24.90 -6.61
N GLU A 156 10.78 -24.97 -5.47
CA GLU A 156 11.99 -25.76 -5.26
C GLU A 156 11.70 -26.82 -4.19
N ASP A 157 12.09 -28.06 -4.46
CA ASP A 157 11.95 -29.14 -3.48
C ASP A 157 13.11 -29.16 -2.47
N HIS A 158 12.98 -29.95 -1.41
CA HIS A 158 14.00 -30.09 -0.37
C HIS A 158 15.34 -30.66 -0.87
N LEU A 159 15.40 -31.17 -2.10
CA LEU A 159 16.58 -31.73 -2.75
C LEU A 159 17.21 -30.73 -3.75
N GLY A 160 16.70 -29.48 -3.82
CA GLY A 160 17.18 -28.43 -4.72
C GLY A 160 16.68 -28.57 -6.16
N LYS A 161 15.69 -29.43 -6.42
CA LYS A 161 15.09 -29.55 -7.75
C LYS A 161 14.03 -28.47 -7.92
N THR A 162 14.21 -27.68 -8.98
CA THR A 162 13.25 -26.63 -9.35
C THR A 162 12.19 -27.17 -10.30
N VAL A 163 10.94 -26.79 -10.07
CA VAL A 163 9.81 -27.04 -10.95
C VAL A 163 9.06 -25.74 -11.14
N ALA A 164 8.79 -25.39 -12.38
CA ALA A 164 7.99 -24.22 -12.69
C ALA A 164 6.96 -24.54 -13.75
N CYS A 165 5.89 -23.77 -13.76
CA CYS A 165 4.82 -23.84 -14.74
C CYS A 165 4.41 -22.42 -15.12
N ILE A 166 3.93 -22.28 -16.35
CA ILE A 166 3.27 -21.05 -16.80
C ILE A 166 1.83 -21.39 -17.18
N GLY A 167 0.94 -20.43 -16.99
CA GLY A 167 -0.45 -20.48 -17.42
C GLY A 167 -0.81 -19.20 -18.15
N ASP A 168 -1.45 -19.35 -19.30
CA ASP A 168 -1.85 -18.23 -20.15
C ASP A 168 -3.28 -18.40 -20.62
N PHE A 169 -4.04 -17.31 -20.66
CA PHE A 169 -5.43 -17.31 -21.11
C PHE A 169 -5.71 -16.05 -21.92
N LEU A 170 -6.21 -16.23 -23.14
CA LEU A 170 -6.47 -15.15 -24.09
C LEU A 170 -7.94 -15.18 -24.49
N ILE A 171 -8.61 -14.03 -24.40
CA ILE A 171 -10.00 -13.84 -24.81
C ILE A 171 -10.11 -12.67 -25.78
N ASP A 172 -11.09 -12.73 -26.69
CA ASP A 172 -11.45 -11.59 -27.54
C ASP A 172 -12.28 -10.55 -26.77
N SER A 173 -12.62 -9.44 -27.44
CA SER A 173 -13.47 -8.39 -26.90
C SER A 173 -14.90 -8.86 -26.56
N ASP A 174 -15.37 -9.94 -27.16
CA ASP A 174 -16.69 -10.53 -26.92
C ASP A 174 -16.65 -11.58 -25.78
N GLY A 175 -15.47 -11.81 -25.18
CA GLY A 175 -15.25 -12.77 -24.10
C GLY A 175 -15.08 -14.21 -24.57
N ASN A 176 -14.98 -14.47 -25.88
CA ASN A 176 -14.71 -15.81 -26.39
C ASN A 176 -13.24 -16.17 -26.15
N GLN A 177 -13.01 -17.42 -25.73
CA GLN A 177 -11.67 -17.95 -25.54
C GLN A 177 -10.97 -18.13 -26.90
N ILE A 178 -9.86 -17.42 -27.09
CA ILE A 178 -8.95 -17.58 -28.23
C ILE A 178 -7.90 -18.65 -27.90
N PHE A 179 -7.36 -18.63 -26.68
CA PHE A 179 -6.22 -19.47 -26.30
C PHE A 179 -6.22 -19.76 -24.80
N LEU A 180 -5.85 -20.99 -24.43
CA LEU A 180 -5.57 -21.40 -23.06
C LEU A 180 -4.35 -22.31 -23.08
N PHE A 181 -3.37 -22.03 -22.23
CA PHE A 181 -2.20 -22.87 -22.04
C PHE A 181 -1.89 -23.02 -20.56
N SER A 182 -1.40 -24.20 -20.22
CA SER A 182 -0.78 -24.47 -18.93
C SER A 182 0.27 -25.54 -19.14
N GLY A 183 1.53 -25.25 -18.82
CA GLY A 183 2.62 -26.18 -19.07
C GLY A 183 3.85 -25.95 -18.21
N PRO A 184 4.68 -26.98 -18.04
CA PRO A 184 5.92 -26.86 -17.27
C PRO A 184 6.96 -26.05 -18.03
N VAL A 185 7.73 -25.23 -17.31
CA VAL A 185 8.90 -24.51 -17.82
C VAL A 185 10.12 -24.80 -16.96
N LYS A 186 11.31 -24.70 -17.56
CA LYS A 186 12.58 -24.85 -16.84
C LYS A 186 13.14 -23.48 -16.53
N VAL A 187 12.87 -22.98 -15.34
CA VAL A 187 13.41 -21.68 -14.89
C VAL A 187 14.00 -21.80 -13.49
N ALA A 188 15.02 -20.99 -13.23
CA ALA A 188 15.80 -21.04 -11.99
C ALA A 188 15.21 -20.19 -10.86
N ALA A 189 14.25 -19.30 -11.14
CA ALA A 189 13.71 -18.37 -10.14
C ALA A 189 12.22 -18.04 -10.40
N PRO A 190 11.45 -17.68 -9.36
CA PRO A 190 10.03 -17.32 -9.48
C PRO A 190 9.76 -16.15 -10.42
N ILE A 191 10.60 -15.12 -10.39
CA ILE A 191 10.40 -13.97 -11.28
C ILE A 191 10.55 -14.36 -12.75
N VAL A 192 11.36 -15.38 -13.05
CA VAL A 192 11.60 -15.83 -14.41
C VAL A 192 10.39 -16.60 -14.94
N SER A 193 9.66 -17.35 -14.10
CA SER A 193 8.40 -17.99 -14.56
C SER A 193 7.33 -16.98 -14.94
N GLU A 194 7.22 -15.87 -14.20
CA GLU A 194 6.27 -14.80 -14.51
C GLU A 194 6.61 -14.11 -15.85
N PHE A 195 7.90 -13.83 -16.07
CA PHE A 195 8.35 -13.27 -17.35
C PHE A 195 8.19 -14.24 -18.52
N GLU A 196 8.45 -15.54 -18.33
CA GLU A 196 8.26 -16.56 -19.37
C GLU A 196 6.79 -16.70 -19.76
N ALA A 197 5.86 -16.65 -18.79
CA ALA A 197 4.42 -16.65 -19.08
C ALA A 197 4.05 -15.45 -19.97
N LEU A 198 4.50 -14.25 -19.61
CA LEU A 198 4.28 -13.04 -20.41
C LEU A 198 4.87 -13.13 -21.82
N ILE A 199 6.11 -13.60 -21.95
CA ILE A 199 6.78 -13.75 -23.26
C ILE A 199 6.01 -14.75 -24.13
N PHE A 200 5.65 -15.90 -23.56
CA PHE A 200 4.92 -16.94 -24.28
C PHE A 200 3.57 -16.43 -24.81
N LEU A 201 2.81 -15.70 -23.98
CA LEU A 201 1.55 -15.11 -24.43
C LEU A 201 1.77 -14.08 -25.56
N LEU A 202 2.79 -13.23 -25.45
CA LEU A 202 3.12 -12.24 -26.49
C LEU A 202 3.53 -12.89 -27.82
N GLU A 203 4.26 -13.99 -27.78
CA GLU A 203 4.57 -14.78 -28.98
C GLU A 203 3.31 -15.35 -29.63
N LYS A 204 2.36 -15.84 -28.82
CA LYS A 204 1.09 -16.35 -29.32
C LYS A 204 0.25 -15.27 -29.97
N ILE A 205 0.15 -14.09 -29.35
CA ILE A 205 -0.54 -12.94 -29.93
C ILE A 205 0.10 -12.53 -31.28
N LYS A 206 1.43 -12.55 -31.39
CA LYS A 206 2.13 -12.27 -32.66
C LYS A 206 1.84 -13.32 -33.73
N SER A 207 1.78 -14.60 -33.36
CA SER A 207 1.51 -15.70 -34.29
C SER A 207 0.04 -15.81 -34.76
N SER A 208 -0.87 -15.11 -34.09
CA SER A 208 -2.30 -15.11 -34.38
C SER A 208 -2.74 -14.02 -35.38
N LYS A 209 -1.81 -13.18 -35.86
CA LYS A 209 -2.01 -12.21 -36.95
C LYS A 209 -1.53 -12.78 -38.27
#